data_AF-A0AAV9M0K3-F1
#
_entry.id   AF-A0AAV9M0K3-F1
#
_cell.length_a   1.000
_cell.length_b   1.000
_cell.length_c   1.000
_cell.angle_alpha   90.00
_cell.angle_beta   90.00
_cell.angle_gamma   90.00
#
_symmetry.space_group_name_H-M   'P 1'
#
loop_
_entity.id
_entity.type
_entity.pdbx_description
1 polymer ?
#
loop_
_entity_poly.entity_id
_entity_poly.type
_entity_poly.pdbx_seq_one_letter_code
_entity_poly.pdbx_strand_id
1 'polypeptide(L)'
;MDSRLREFVRMNPPMFLGSKVEEDPQDFLDEVYKVVNAMGVTSIEKVELVAYQLKDVAQVWFTQWKSNRPVEAGPIDWEVFKQAFLGRFFPRERREARVEEFINLRQGNMNVQEYSLNMI
;
A
#
# COMPACT_ATOMS: atom_id res chain seq x y z
N MET A 1 17.03 1.50 -18.48
CA MET A 1 15.66 1.74 -17.99
C MET A 1 14.62 1.00 -18.83
N ASP A 2 14.75 1.05 -20.16
CA ASP A 2 13.73 0.57 -21.09
C ASP A 2 13.47 -0.96 -21.06
N SER A 3 14.46 -1.80 -20.77
CA SER A 3 14.27 -3.26 -20.61
C SER A 3 13.53 -3.64 -19.32
N ARG A 4 13.91 -3.03 -18.19
CA ARG A 4 13.29 -3.27 -16.88
C ARG A 4 11.84 -2.82 -16.84
N LEU A 5 11.53 -1.66 -17.41
CA LEU A 5 10.14 -1.19 -17.47
C LEU A 5 9.27 -2.11 -18.34
N ARG A 6 9.77 -2.58 -19.49
CA ARG A 6 9.05 -3.55 -20.33
C ARG A 6 8.78 -4.86 -19.59
N GLU A 7 9.78 -5.37 -18.89
CA GLU A 7 9.62 -6.59 -18.08
C GLU A 7 8.60 -6.39 -16.97
N PHE A 8 8.69 -5.28 -16.24
CA PHE A 8 7.74 -4.92 -15.19
C PHE A 8 6.31 -4.86 -15.73
N VAL A 9 6.05 -4.16 -16.84
CA VAL A 9 4.73 -4.11 -17.45
C VAL A 9 4.25 -5.49 -17.91
N ARG A 10 5.14 -6.33 -18.43
CA ARG A 10 4.83 -7.71 -18.84
C ARG A 10 4.40 -8.60 -17.66
N MET A 11 4.90 -8.33 -16.45
CA MET A 11 4.48 -9.04 -15.23
C MET A 11 3.11 -8.58 -14.71
N ASN A 12 2.43 -7.66 -15.42
CA ASN A 12 1.09 -7.17 -15.14
C ASN A 12 0.87 -6.73 -13.67
N PRO A 13 1.70 -5.81 -13.15
CA PRO A 13 1.52 -5.25 -11.81
C PRO A 13 0.19 -4.48 -11.73
N PRO A 14 -0.42 -4.39 -10.53
CA PRO A 14 -1.65 -3.63 -10.35
C PRO A 14 -1.42 -2.13 -10.57
N MET A 15 -2.48 -1.42 -10.91
CA MET A 15 -2.53 0.04 -10.95
C MET A 15 -3.15 0.59 -9.66
N PHE A 16 -2.81 1.83 -9.31
CA PHE A 16 -3.43 2.55 -8.20
C PHE A 16 -3.77 3.98 -8.60
N LEU A 17 -5.05 4.33 -8.55
CA LEU A 17 -5.57 5.66 -8.89
C LEU A 17 -5.54 6.59 -7.69
N GLY A 18 -5.81 6.06 -6.49
CA GLY A 18 -5.90 6.81 -5.24
C GLY A 18 -7.19 7.63 -5.08
N SER A 19 -8.10 7.58 -6.05
CA SER A 19 -9.40 8.25 -6.04
C SER A 19 -10.58 7.32 -5.70
N LYS A 20 -10.37 6.00 -5.79
CA LYS A 20 -11.41 4.98 -5.58
C LYS A 20 -11.49 4.55 -4.12
N VAL A 21 -12.70 4.33 -3.63
CA VAL A 21 -12.94 3.92 -2.22
C VAL A 21 -12.61 2.44 -2.02
N GLU A 22 -12.81 1.64 -3.06
CA GLU A 22 -12.53 0.21 -3.10
C GLU A 22 -11.04 -0.15 -3.23
N GLU A 23 -10.19 0.82 -3.57
CA GLU A 23 -8.75 0.59 -3.66
C GLU A 23 -8.15 0.42 -2.26
N ASP A 24 -7.43 -0.68 -2.06
CA ASP A 24 -6.66 -0.93 -0.85
C ASP A 24 -5.18 -0.56 -1.09
N PRO A 25 -4.67 0.51 -0.45
CA PRO A 25 -3.28 0.93 -0.62
C PRO A 25 -2.27 -0.11 -0.12
N GLN A 26 -2.63 -0.91 0.90
CA GLN A 26 -1.76 -1.95 1.43
C GLN A 26 -1.68 -3.13 0.46
N ASP A 27 -2.82 -3.57 -0.07
CA ASP A 27 -2.88 -4.65 -1.08
C ASP A 27 -2.10 -4.28 -2.35
N PHE A 28 -2.29 -3.05 -2.85
CA PHE A 28 -1.51 -2.53 -3.98
C PHE A 28 0.00 -2.60 -3.71
N LEU A 29 0.45 -2.17 -2.53
CA LEU A 29 1.87 -2.20 -2.16
C LEU A 29 2.40 -3.63 -2.07
N ASP A 30 1.64 -4.56 -1.50
CA ASP A 30 2.06 -5.94 -1.33
C ASP A 30 2.18 -6.65 -2.69
N GLU A 31 1.20 -6.46 -3.57
CA GLU A 31 1.20 -7.04 -4.92
C GLU A 31 2.32 -6.44 -5.80
N VAL A 32 2.47 -5.12 -5.81
CA VAL A 32 3.53 -4.50 -6.62
C VAL A 32 4.92 -4.82 -6.06
N TYR A 33 5.06 -4.98 -4.75
CA TYR A 33 6.32 -5.38 -4.12
C TYR A 33 6.76 -6.77 -4.56
N LYS A 34 5.85 -7.74 -4.67
CA LYS A 34 6.15 -9.09 -5.16
C LYS A 34 6.81 -9.03 -6.54
N VAL A 35 6.27 -8.21 -7.45
CA VAL A 35 6.79 -8.04 -8.81
C VAL A 35 8.21 -7.46 -8.79
N VAL A 36 8.40 -6.29 -8.17
CA VAL A 36 9.71 -5.63 -8.19
C VAL A 36 10.76 -6.38 -7.36
N ASN A 37 10.34 -7.17 -6.36
CA ASN A 37 11.23 -8.06 -5.63
C ASN A 37 11.67 -9.25 -6.48
N ALA A 38 10.76 -9.87 -7.24
CA ALA A 38 11.08 -10.96 -8.16
C ALA A 38 12.04 -10.52 -9.28
N MET A 39 11.95 -9.26 -9.72
CA MET A 39 12.87 -8.69 -10.71
C MET A 39 14.29 -8.45 -10.18
N GLY A 40 14.52 -8.53 -8.85
CA GLY A 40 15.85 -8.31 -8.25
C GLY A 40 16.40 -6.89 -8.44
N VAL A 41 15.53 -5.88 -8.57
CA VAL A 41 15.94 -4.48 -8.78
C VAL A 41 16.34 -3.78 -7.48
N THR A 42 17.13 -2.72 -7.60
CA THR A 42 17.58 -1.91 -6.46
C THR A 42 16.41 -1.17 -5.79
N SER A 43 16.59 -0.75 -4.53
CA SER A 43 15.54 -0.05 -3.77
C SER A 43 15.02 1.22 -4.47
N ILE A 44 15.90 1.94 -5.19
CA ILE A 44 15.53 3.14 -5.95
C ILE A 44 14.76 2.76 -7.23
N GLU A 45 15.24 1.76 -7.97
CA GLU A 45 14.56 1.28 -9.19
C GLU A 45 13.16 0.73 -8.87
N LYS A 46 12.95 0.11 -7.70
CA LYS A 46 11.60 -0.28 -7.24
C LYS A 46 10.65 0.91 -7.27
N VAL A 47 11.05 2.05 -6.69
CA VAL A 47 10.21 3.26 -6.64
C VAL A 47 9.91 3.78 -8.04
N GLU A 48 10.89 3.79 -8.94
CA GLU A 48 10.71 4.27 -10.31
C GLU A 48 9.72 3.39 -11.10
N LEU A 49 9.80 2.07 -10.95
CA LEU A 49 8.87 1.13 -11.57
C LEU A 49 7.45 1.26 -10.96
N VAL A 50 7.33 1.29 -9.63
CA VAL A 50 6.02 1.40 -8.97
C VAL A 50 5.35 2.74 -9.27
N ALA A 51 6.11 3.85 -9.36
CA ALA A 51 5.59 5.15 -9.75
C ALA A 51 4.92 5.14 -11.14
N TYR A 52 5.32 4.24 -12.04
CA TYR A 52 4.68 4.09 -13.35
C TYR A 52 3.23 3.58 -13.24
N GLN A 53 2.90 2.80 -12.21
CA GLN A 53 1.56 2.26 -11.95
C GLN A 53 0.65 3.21 -11.17
N LEU A 54 1.20 4.31 -10.63
CA LEU A 54 0.38 5.37 -10.06
C LEU A 54 -0.26 6.18 -11.19
N LYS A 55 -1.58 6.38 -11.11
CA LYS A 55 -2.36 7.17 -12.06
C LYS A 55 -3.23 8.18 -11.31
N ASP A 56 -3.80 9.13 -12.04
CA ASP A 56 -4.77 10.09 -11.51
C ASP A 56 -4.28 10.78 -10.22
N VAL A 57 -5.04 10.72 -9.12
CA VAL A 57 -4.72 11.36 -7.84
C VAL A 57 -3.38 10.89 -7.29
N ALA A 58 -3.07 9.60 -7.41
CA ALA A 58 -1.82 9.02 -6.93
C ALA A 58 -0.60 9.54 -7.72
N GLN A 59 -0.73 9.69 -9.04
CA GLN A 59 0.34 10.24 -9.87
C GLN A 59 0.61 11.71 -9.55
N VAL A 60 -0.45 12.52 -9.41
CA VAL A 60 -0.35 13.93 -9.05
C VAL A 60 0.31 14.09 -7.69
N TRP A 61 -0.13 13.32 -6.69
CA TRP A 61 0.48 13.32 -5.36
C TRP A 61 1.96 12.95 -5.41
N PHE A 62 2.34 11.86 -6.08
CA PHE A 62 3.73 11.40 -6.09
C PHE A 62 4.66 12.45 -6.70
N THR A 63 4.22 13.09 -7.78
CA THR A 63 4.96 14.17 -8.44
C THR A 63 5.18 15.36 -7.51
N GLN A 64 4.12 15.81 -6.83
CA GLN A 64 4.19 16.93 -5.87
C GLN A 64 5.04 16.58 -4.64
N TRP A 65 4.83 15.41 -4.06
CA TRP A 65 5.58 14.94 -2.90
C TRP A 65 7.07 14.85 -3.21
N LYS A 66 7.45 14.27 -4.37
CA LYS A 66 8.84 14.20 -4.83
C LYS A 66 9.45 15.58 -5.04
N SER A 67 8.72 16.51 -5.65
CA SER A 67 9.20 17.88 -5.93
C SER A 67 9.38 18.73 -4.68
N ASN A 68 8.62 18.44 -3.62
CA ASN A 68 8.64 19.22 -2.37
C ASN A 68 9.63 18.68 -1.33
N ARG A 69 10.41 17.63 -1.65
CA ARG A 69 11.40 17.08 -0.70
C ARG A 69 12.59 18.05 -0.54
N PRO A 70 13.10 18.25 0.69
CA PRO A 70 14.36 18.97 0.92
C PRO A 70 15.52 18.33 0.16
N VAL A 71 16.50 19.14 -0.25
CA VAL A 71 17.68 18.67 -1.00
C VAL A 71 18.50 17.68 -0.16
N GLU A 72 18.51 17.85 1.16
CA GLU A 72 19.23 17.03 2.12
C GLU A 72 18.53 15.69 2.43
N ALA A 73 17.29 15.50 1.98
CA ALA A 73 16.48 14.33 2.33
C ALA A 73 16.91 13.03 1.63
N GLY A 74 17.98 13.08 0.82
CA GLY A 74 18.55 11.92 0.13
C GLY A 74 17.63 11.33 -0.95
N PRO A 75 18.04 10.21 -1.58
CA PRO A 75 17.22 9.54 -2.59
C PRO A 75 15.91 8.99 -2.00
N ILE A 76 14.90 8.82 -2.85
CA ILE A 76 13.67 8.12 -2.46
C ILE A 76 13.91 6.63 -2.70
N ASP A 77 14.24 5.92 -1.62
CA ASP A 77 14.28 4.47 -1.64
C ASP A 77 12.89 3.86 -1.35
N TRP A 78 12.80 2.54 -1.42
CA TRP A 78 11.56 1.81 -1.22
C TRP A 78 10.87 2.10 0.12
N GLU A 79 11.64 2.20 1.22
CA GLU A 79 11.05 2.40 2.54
C GLU A 79 10.52 3.82 2.70
N VAL A 80 11.26 4.82 2.21
CA VAL A 80 10.81 6.21 2.18
C VAL A 80 9.52 6.36 1.36
N PHE A 81 9.45 5.71 0.20
CA PHE A 81 8.24 5.69 -0.64
C PHE A 81 7.07 5.03 0.08
N LYS A 82 7.26 3.82 0.63
CA LYS A 82 6.22 3.04 1.31
C LYS A 82 5.59 3.83 2.46
N GLN A 83 6.42 4.44 3.31
CA GLN A 83 5.93 5.24 4.44
C GLN A 83 5.11 6.43 3.98
N ALA A 84 5.59 7.17 2.97
CA ALA A 84 4.86 8.32 2.44
C ALA A 84 3.55 7.92 1.75
N PHE A 85 3.56 6.83 0.97
CA PHE A 85 2.40 6.32 0.27
C PHE A 85 1.30 5.87 1.26
N LEU A 86 1.64 5.05 2.26
CA LEU A 86 0.70 4.63 3.29
C LEU A 86 0.21 5.79 4.14
N GLY A 87 1.09 6.75 4.47
CA GLY A 87 0.70 7.97 5.17
C GLY A 87 -0.35 8.78 4.41
N ARG A 88 -0.25 8.83 3.06
CA ARG A 88 -1.17 9.58 2.22
C ARG A 88 -2.50 8.88 1.98
N PHE A 89 -2.46 7.59 1.62
CA PHE A 89 -3.62 6.87 1.09
C PHE A 89 -4.26 5.91 2.09
N PHE A 90 -3.53 5.54 3.15
CA PHE A 90 -4.03 4.69 4.22
C PHE A 90 -3.94 5.38 5.57
N PRO A 91 -4.68 6.49 5.79
CA PRO A 91 -4.57 7.28 7.00
C PRO A 91 -4.94 6.49 8.26
N ARG A 92 -4.45 6.93 9.42
CA ARG A 92 -4.46 6.16 10.67
C ARG A 92 -5.87 5.76 11.09
N GLU A 93 -6.85 6.62 10.83
CA GLU A 93 -8.25 6.42 11.16
C GLU A 93 -8.84 5.23 10.40
N ARG A 94 -8.47 5.04 9.12
CA ARG A 94 -8.86 3.86 8.34
C ARG A 94 -8.17 2.58 8.83
N ARG A 95 -6.96 2.69 9.37
CA ARG A 95 -6.25 1.56 10.00
C ARG A 95 -6.91 1.14 11.30
N GLU A 96 -7.21 2.10 12.15
CA GLU A 96 -7.87 1.90 13.44
C GLU A 96 -9.28 1.32 13.26
N ALA A 97 -10.06 1.87 12.32
CA ALA A 97 -11.40 1.34 11.99
C ALA A 97 -11.35 -0.13 11.54
N ARG A 98 -10.38 -0.53 10.70
CA ARG A 98 -10.22 -1.95 10.32
C ARG A 98 -9.84 -2.85 11.49
N VAL A 99 -9.02 -2.36 12.42
CA VAL A 99 -8.66 -3.12 13.63
C VAL A 99 -9.87 -3.28 14.53
N GLU A 100 -10.67 -2.22 14.73
CA GLU A 100 -11.92 -2.27 15.48
C GLU A 100 -12.94 -3.20 14.83
N GLU A 101 -13.16 -3.11 13.51
CA GLU A 101 -14.00 -4.05 12.77
C GLU A 101 -13.53 -5.49 12.97
N PHE A 102 -12.23 -5.76 12.87
CA PHE A 102 -11.68 -7.10 13.09
C PHE A 102 -11.87 -7.59 14.54
N ILE A 103 -11.67 -6.72 15.54
CA ILE A 103 -11.90 -7.04 16.96
C ILE A 103 -13.39 -7.33 17.19
N ASN A 104 -14.28 -6.47 16.69
CA ASN A 104 -15.73 -6.61 16.82
C ASN A 104 -16.24 -7.85 16.09
N LEU A 105 -15.72 -8.15 14.89
CA LEU A 105 -16.01 -9.38 14.17
C LEU A 105 -15.52 -10.61 14.93
N ARG A 106 -14.32 -10.58 15.54
CA ARG A 106 -13.84 -11.67 16.41
C ARG A 106 -14.71 -11.84 17.65
N GLN A 107 -15.13 -10.75 18.30
CA GLN A 107 -16.03 -10.81 19.46
C GLN A 107 -17.43 -11.30 19.08
N GLY A 108 -17.95 -10.91 17.92
CA GLY A 108 -19.24 -11.35 17.40
C GLY A 108 -19.26 -12.79 16.85
N ASN A 109 -18.14 -13.27 16.31
CA ASN A 109 -17.95 -14.68 15.92
C ASN A 109 -17.45 -15.56 17.06
N MET A 110 -17.00 -14.99 18.19
CA MET A 110 -16.78 -15.73 19.43
C MET A 110 -18.14 -16.06 20.04
N ASN A 111 -18.72 -17.18 19.60
CA ASN A 111 -19.98 -17.67 20.14
C ASN A 111 -19.78 -18.19 21.58
N VAL A 112 -20.39 -17.52 22.57
CA VAL A 112 -21.57 -18.04 23.31
C VAL A 112 -21.44 -19.47 23.89
N GLN A 113 -20.23 -20.00 24.13
CA GLN A 113 -20.06 -21.25 24.91
C GLN A 113 -19.95 -21.03 26.43
N GLU A 114 -20.01 -19.77 26.89
CA GLU A 114 -20.07 -19.43 28.32
C GLU A 114 -21.45 -18.91 28.79
N TYR A 115 -22.51 -19.20 28.04
CA TYR A 115 -23.90 -18.98 28.52
C TYR A 115 -24.59 -20.26 29.01
N SER A 116 -23.84 -21.32 29.32
CA SER A 116 -24.35 -22.58 29.87
C SER A 116 -23.95 -22.83 31.33
N LEU A 117 -23.95 -21.78 32.18
CA LEU A 117 -23.84 -21.93 33.65
C LEU A 117 -24.79 -21.04 34.47
N ASN A 118 -25.83 -20.45 33.86
CA ASN A 118 -26.92 -19.78 34.60
C ASN A 118 -28.33 -20.34 34.29
N MET A 119 -28.40 -21.57 33.77
CA MET A 119 -29.62 -22.38 33.86
C MET A 119 -29.23 -23.78 34.33
N ILE A 120 -29.10 -23.95 35.64
CA ILE A 120 -29.92 -24.82 36.53
C ILE A 120 -29.77 -24.25 37.94
#